data_AF-A0A2D6TJA8-F1
#
_entry.id   AF-A0A2D6TJA8-F1
#
_cell.length_a   1.000
_cell.length_b   1.000
_cell.length_c   1.000
_cell.angle_alpha   90.00
_cell.angle_beta   90.00
_cell.angle_gamma   90.00
#
_symmetry.space_group_name_H-M   'P 1'
#
loop_
_entity.id
_entity.type
_entity.pdbx_description
1 polymer ?
#
loop_
_entity_poly.entity_id
_entity_poly.type
_entity_poly.pdbx_seq_one_letter_code
_entity_poly.pdbx_strand_id
1 'polypeptide(L)'
;MFYAGIIIFLLLAANTYFIYQDFKDLRENFGVSEKKVILKDEDKVLTGLLLNEDTDLMNDEQLNDYSSYLKGDDYEKILGDSYKLMVFDVEIISNLDNDIDLGYKTITSDEAITILKSNSGSQEKAALFGVILADEILNSRNPLFFFSEFKNNNIIIYPETALFKTIKFIPLSLIKNIGKKIFEKGKEKAISLVEE
;
A
#
# COMPACT_ATOMS: atom_id res chain seq x y z
N MET A 1 13.05 25.42 -10.89
CA MET A 1 13.36 24.49 -9.76
C MET A 1 13.28 25.14 -8.38
N PHE A 2 13.73 26.38 -8.17
CA PHE A 2 13.68 27.05 -6.84
C PHE A 2 12.25 27.24 -6.27
N TYR A 3 11.30 27.68 -7.10
CA TYR A 3 9.90 27.93 -6.66
C TYR A 3 9.15 26.66 -6.25
N ALA A 4 9.42 25.51 -6.88
CA ALA A 4 8.79 24.24 -6.52
C ALA A 4 9.21 23.77 -5.12
N GLY A 5 10.48 23.98 -4.76
CA GLY A 5 10.97 23.70 -3.40
C GLY A 5 10.31 24.58 -2.33
N ILE A 6 10.08 25.86 -2.64
CA ILE A 6 9.40 26.80 -1.74
C ILE A 6 7.93 26.40 -1.52
N ILE A 7 7.22 25.99 -2.56
CA ILE A 7 5.81 25.56 -2.45
C ILE A 7 5.71 24.30 -1.57
N ILE A 8 6.56 23.30 -1.77
CA ILE A 8 6.60 22.10 -0.93
C ILE A 8 6.92 22.47 0.52
N PHE A 9 7.89 23.37 0.74
CA PHE A 9 8.24 23.83 2.08
C PHE A 9 7.07 24.53 2.78
N LEU A 10 6.33 25.40 2.08
CA LEU A 10 5.17 26.09 2.63
C LEU A 10 4.02 25.11 2.94
N LEU A 11 3.76 24.13 2.08
CA LEU A 11 2.78 23.07 2.33
C LEU A 11 3.15 22.25 3.57
N LEU A 12 4.41 21.86 3.71
CA LEU A 12 4.92 21.15 4.87
C LEU A 12 4.78 22.00 6.14
N ALA A 13 5.22 23.25 6.11
CA ALA A 13 5.16 24.16 7.25
C ALA A 13 3.72 24.40 7.73
N ALA A 14 2.78 24.58 6.81
CA ALA A 14 1.36 24.77 7.13
C ALA A 14 0.71 23.51 7.75
N ASN A 15 1.16 22.32 7.36
CA ASN A 15 0.54 21.05 7.77
C ASN A 15 1.37 20.25 8.78
N THR A 16 2.48 20.80 9.29
CA THR A 16 3.42 20.04 10.14
C THR A 16 2.73 19.43 11.37
N TYR A 17 1.81 20.18 11.99
CA TYR A 17 1.04 19.70 13.14
C TYR A 17 0.15 18.50 12.80
N PHE A 18 -0.62 18.59 11.71
CA PHE A 18 -1.49 17.50 11.26
C PHE A 18 -0.71 16.27 10.82
N ILE A 19 0.39 16.47 10.08
CA ILE A 19 1.28 15.37 9.66
C ILE A 19 1.84 14.65 10.88
N TYR A 20 2.25 15.38 11.92
CA TYR A 20 2.74 14.78 13.15
C TYR A 20 1.66 13.97 13.88
N GLN A 21 0.43 14.49 13.95
CA GLN A 21 -0.70 13.76 14.53
C GLN A 21 -1.03 12.50 13.73
N ASP A 22 -1.14 12.61 12.41
CA ASP A 22 -1.39 11.47 11.52
C ASP A 22 -0.32 10.39 11.67
N PHE A 23 0.95 10.79 11.78
CA PHE A 23 2.04 9.84 11.96
C PHE A 23 1.96 9.14 13.32
N LYS A 24 1.60 9.87 14.38
CA LYS A 24 1.40 9.30 15.71
C LYS A 24 0.22 8.32 15.71
N ASP A 25 -0.91 8.72 15.12
CA ASP A 25 -2.12 7.91 14.97
C ASP A 25 -1.84 6.62 14.18
N LEU A 26 -1.16 6.73 13.03
CA LEU A 26 -0.73 5.55 12.26
C LEU A 26 0.16 4.64 13.08
N ARG A 27 1.14 5.17 13.81
CA ARG A 27 2.03 4.35 14.63
C ARG A 27 1.26 3.60 15.73
N GLU A 28 0.21 4.20 16.28
CA GLU A 28 -0.59 3.63 17.37
C GLU A 28 -1.64 2.63 16.86
N ASN A 29 -2.27 2.89 15.70
CA ASN A 29 -3.41 2.12 15.19
C ASN A 29 -3.07 1.17 14.03
N PHE A 30 -2.02 1.43 13.24
CA PHE A 30 -1.70 0.64 12.04
C PHE A 30 -1.26 -0.79 12.34
N GLY A 31 -0.83 -1.11 13.57
CA GLY A 31 -0.55 -2.49 13.98
C GLY A 31 -1.75 -3.27 14.49
N VAL A 32 -2.73 -2.60 15.12
CA VAL A 32 -3.76 -3.27 15.93
C VAL A 32 -5.19 -3.15 15.39
N SER A 33 -5.53 -2.02 14.77
CA SER A 33 -6.88 -1.81 14.24
C SER A 33 -7.14 -2.68 12.99
N GLU A 34 -8.38 -2.86 12.58
CA GLU A 34 -8.63 -3.53 11.31
C GLU A 34 -8.34 -2.61 10.12
N LYS A 35 -7.71 -3.12 9.06
CA LYS A 35 -7.51 -2.46 7.78
C LYS A 35 -8.07 -3.33 6.68
N LYS A 36 -8.86 -2.73 5.80
CA LYS A 36 -9.32 -3.38 4.59
C LYS A 36 -8.31 -3.14 3.48
N VAL A 37 -7.93 -4.21 2.80
CA VAL A 37 -7.08 -4.13 1.62
C VAL A 37 -7.78 -4.84 0.48
N ILE A 38 -8.06 -4.12 -0.59
CA ILE A 38 -8.73 -4.70 -1.76
C ILE A 38 -7.88 -4.52 -3.00
N LEU A 39 -7.95 -5.51 -3.89
CA LEU A 39 -7.40 -5.45 -5.24
C LEU A 39 -8.55 -5.29 -6.23
N LYS A 40 -8.49 -4.28 -7.08
CA LYS A 40 -9.53 -3.99 -8.09
C LYS A 40 -8.98 -4.04 -9.50
N ASP A 41 -9.88 -4.27 -10.44
CA ASP A 41 -9.70 -4.10 -11.88
C ASP A 41 -10.85 -3.23 -12.37
N GLU A 42 -10.55 -1.99 -12.75
CA GLU A 42 -11.56 -0.95 -12.98
C GLU A 42 -12.47 -0.78 -11.75
N ASP A 43 -13.77 -1.11 -11.88
CA ASP A 43 -14.79 -1.04 -10.82
C ASP A 43 -15.03 -2.39 -10.13
N LYS A 44 -14.34 -3.45 -10.53
CA LYS A 44 -14.53 -4.80 -10.00
C LYS A 44 -13.49 -5.11 -8.94
N VAL A 45 -13.93 -5.49 -7.75
CA VAL A 45 -13.04 -6.06 -6.73
C VAL A 45 -12.71 -7.50 -7.11
N LEU A 46 -11.42 -7.80 -7.29
CA LEU A 46 -10.93 -9.14 -7.62
C LEU A 46 -10.77 -9.99 -6.36
N THR A 47 -10.28 -9.39 -5.28
CA THR A 47 -10.05 -10.04 -3.98
C THR A 47 -9.81 -8.99 -2.89
N GLY A 48 -9.79 -9.41 -1.63
CA GLY A 48 -9.47 -8.54 -0.50
C GLY A 48 -9.13 -9.27 0.79
N LEU A 49 -8.44 -8.55 1.66
CA LEU A 49 -7.91 -8.98 2.94
C LEU A 49 -8.37 -8.02 4.04
N LEU A 50 -8.69 -8.58 5.20
CA LEU A 50 -8.86 -7.84 6.45
C LEU A 50 -7.58 -8.07 7.26
N LEU A 51 -6.81 -7.01 7.45
CA LEU A 51 -5.55 -7.04 8.18
C LEU A 51 -5.76 -6.43 9.57
N ASN A 52 -5.52 -7.20 10.62
CA ASN A 52 -5.41 -6.71 12.00
C ASN A 52 -4.16 -7.34 12.63
N GLU A 53 -4.27 -7.97 13.81
CA GLU A 53 -3.20 -8.84 14.33
C GLU A 53 -3.03 -10.12 13.47
N ASP A 54 -4.12 -10.59 12.88
CA ASP A 54 -4.21 -11.70 11.94
C ASP A 54 -4.62 -11.21 10.53
N THR A 55 -4.66 -12.13 9.57
CA THR A 55 -5.13 -11.87 8.20
C THR A 55 -6.35 -12.73 7.89
N ASP A 56 -7.50 -12.07 7.73
CA ASP A 56 -8.75 -12.71 7.33
C ASP A 56 -9.04 -12.45 5.85
N LEU A 57 -9.66 -13.42 5.18
CA LEU A 57 -10.01 -13.34 3.77
C LEU A 57 -11.45 -12.85 3.61
N MET A 58 -11.68 -11.93 2.68
CA MET A 58 -13.03 -11.48 2.33
C MET A 58 -13.75 -12.54 1.50
N ASN A 59 -15.05 -12.74 1.75
CA ASN A 59 -15.87 -13.68 0.99
C ASN A 59 -16.48 -13.05 -0.28
N ASP A 60 -17.02 -13.88 -1.16
CA ASP A 60 -17.55 -13.43 -2.46
C ASP A 60 -18.71 -12.42 -2.34
N GLU A 61 -19.54 -12.52 -1.30
CA GLU A 61 -20.64 -11.58 -1.05
C GLU A 61 -20.09 -10.18 -0.76
N GLN A 62 -19.12 -10.07 0.16
CA GLN A 62 -18.45 -8.82 0.50
C GLN A 62 -17.77 -8.20 -0.73
N LEU A 63 -17.06 -9.02 -1.54
CA LEU A 63 -16.37 -8.54 -2.74
C LEU A 63 -17.35 -7.98 -3.80
N ASN A 64 -18.52 -8.60 -3.95
CA ASN A 64 -19.57 -8.12 -4.86
C ASN A 64 -20.21 -6.82 -4.38
N ASP A 65 -20.46 -6.69 -3.08
CA ASP A 65 -20.96 -5.44 -2.48
C ASP A 65 -19.96 -4.31 -2.68
N TYR A 66 -18.67 -4.56 -2.39
CA TYR A 66 -17.63 -3.56 -2.56
C TYR A 66 -17.42 -3.16 -4.02
N SER A 67 -17.57 -4.09 -4.97
CA SER A 67 -17.57 -3.77 -6.40
C SER A 67 -18.72 -2.84 -6.78
N SER A 68 -19.87 -2.96 -6.12
CA SER A 68 -21.02 -2.07 -6.33
C SER A 68 -20.77 -0.67 -5.77
N TYR A 69 -20.08 -0.57 -4.63
CA TYR A 69 -19.70 0.71 -4.03
C TYR A 69 -18.59 1.43 -4.79
N LEU A 70 -17.63 0.70 -5.38
CA LEU A 70 -16.56 1.28 -6.22
C LEU A 70 -17.12 2.06 -7.42
N LYS A 71 -18.15 1.54 -8.09
CA LYS A 71 -18.82 2.23 -9.22
C LYS A 71 -19.35 3.62 -8.87
N GLY A 72 -19.62 3.86 -7.59
CA GLY A 72 -20.09 5.15 -7.07
C GLY A 72 -19.02 5.95 -6.35
N ASP A 73 -17.75 5.52 -6.39
CA ASP A 73 -16.64 6.07 -5.59
C ASP A 73 -16.94 6.13 -4.08
N ASP A 74 -17.78 5.20 -3.59
CA ASP A 74 -18.28 5.18 -2.21
C ASP A 74 -17.31 4.43 -1.28
N TYR A 75 -16.08 4.96 -1.18
CA TYR A 75 -15.02 4.41 -0.32
C TYR A 75 -15.41 4.41 1.16
N GLU A 76 -16.33 5.27 1.58
CA GLU A 76 -16.86 5.32 2.94
C GLU A 76 -17.63 4.04 3.30
N LYS A 77 -18.50 3.55 2.41
CA LYS A 77 -19.19 2.27 2.62
C LYS A 77 -18.25 1.07 2.62
N ILE A 78 -17.23 1.09 1.76
CA ILE A 78 -16.23 0.01 1.73
C ILE A 78 -15.42 0.03 3.03
N LEU A 79 -15.01 1.21 3.51
CA LEU A 79 -14.31 1.39 4.78
C LEU A 79 -15.11 0.81 5.94
N GLY A 80 -16.38 1.20 6.07
CA GLY A 80 -17.20 0.82 7.23
C GLY A 80 -16.52 1.19 8.54
N ASP A 81 -16.41 0.23 9.46
CA ASP A 81 -15.79 0.43 10.77
C ASP A 81 -14.25 0.25 10.78
N SER A 82 -13.65 -0.09 9.64
CA SER A 82 -12.20 -0.32 9.55
C SER A 82 -11.43 0.99 9.67
N TYR A 83 -10.23 0.94 10.24
CA TYR A 83 -9.39 2.12 10.45
C TYR A 83 -8.90 2.75 9.13
N LYS A 84 -8.52 1.90 8.18
CA LYS A 84 -8.05 2.28 6.84
C LYS A 84 -8.58 1.33 5.79
N LEU A 85 -8.83 1.88 4.62
CA LEU A 85 -9.05 1.16 3.38
C LEU A 85 -7.87 1.45 2.44
N MET A 86 -7.24 0.39 1.95
CA MET A 86 -6.22 0.45 0.91
C MET A 86 -6.75 -0.24 -0.34
N VAL A 87 -6.92 0.53 -1.41
CA VAL A 87 -7.42 0.04 -2.70
C VAL A 87 -6.26 0.02 -3.67
N PHE A 88 -5.91 -1.17 -4.13
CA PHE A 88 -4.85 -1.40 -5.11
C PHE A 88 -5.48 -1.67 -6.46
N ASP A 89 -5.02 -0.97 -7.50
CA ASP A 89 -5.36 -1.32 -8.87
C ASP A 89 -4.49 -2.49 -9.34
N VAL A 90 -5.07 -3.42 -10.10
CA VAL A 90 -4.35 -4.58 -10.66
C VAL A 90 -3.15 -4.18 -11.51
N GLU A 91 -3.15 -2.97 -12.09
CA GLU A 91 -1.99 -2.39 -12.77
C GLU A 91 -0.72 -2.37 -11.91
N ILE A 92 -0.84 -2.33 -10.58
CA ILE A 92 0.32 -2.41 -9.69
C ILE A 92 1.13 -3.70 -9.91
N ILE A 93 0.46 -4.80 -10.23
CA ILE A 93 1.10 -6.11 -10.41
C ILE A 93 1.86 -6.11 -11.75
N SER A 94 1.29 -5.51 -12.79
CA SER A 94 1.96 -5.35 -14.10
C SER A 94 3.25 -4.56 -14.01
N ASN A 95 3.35 -3.65 -13.02
CA ASN A 95 4.51 -2.79 -12.81
C ASN A 95 5.60 -3.44 -11.93
N LEU A 96 5.41 -4.68 -11.48
CA LEU A 96 6.44 -5.41 -10.75
C LEU A 96 7.58 -5.80 -11.70
N ASP A 97 8.80 -5.43 -11.34
CA ASP A 97 10.01 -5.68 -12.14
C ASP A 97 10.50 -7.14 -12.07
N ASN A 98 10.00 -7.94 -11.11
CA ASN A 98 10.50 -9.27 -10.80
C ASN A 98 9.40 -10.33 -10.95
N ASP A 99 9.84 -11.57 -11.18
CA ASP A 99 8.96 -12.71 -11.00
C ASP A 99 8.54 -12.84 -9.52
N ILE A 100 7.30 -13.25 -9.30
CA ILE A 100 6.69 -13.40 -7.98
C ILE A 100 7.03 -14.79 -7.45
N ASP A 101 7.78 -14.85 -6.35
CA ASP A 101 8.10 -16.10 -5.66
C ASP A 101 6.99 -16.49 -4.68
N LEU A 102 6.31 -17.60 -4.94
CA LEU A 102 5.30 -18.17 -4.05
C LEU A 102 5.90 -19.22 -3.08
N GLY A 103 7.22 -19.37 -3.05
CA GLY A 103 7.98 -20.32 -2.23
C GLY A 103 8.02 -21.74 -2.80
N TYR A 104 6.97 -22.19 -3.50
CA TYR A 104 6.92 -23.49 -4.19
C TYR A 104 6.98 -23.39 -5.71
N LYS A 105 6.76 -22.19 -6.26
CA LYS A 105 6.91 -21.86 -7.68
C LYS A 105 7.13 -20.37 -7.82
N THR A 106 7.79 -20.01 -8.91
CA THR A 106 7.91 -18.62 -9.37
C THR A 106 6.94 -18.42 -10.52
N ILE A 107 6.19 -17.32 -10.51
CA ILE A 107 5.25 -16.95 -11.59
C ILE A 107 5.50 -15.53 -12.08
N THR A 108 5.12 -15.25 -13.31
CA THR A 108 5.21 -13.89 -13.86
C THR A 108 4.05 -13.02 -13.39
N SER A 109 4.19 -11.70 -13.50
CA SER A 109 3.11 -10.74 -13.25
C SER A 109 1.87 -11.02 -14.11
N ASP A 110 2.05 -11.37 -15.38
CA ASP A 110 0.95 -11.71 -16.29
C ASP A 110 0.21 -12.98 -15.85
N GLU A 111 0.93 -13.99 -15.37
CA GLU A 111 0.34 -15.20 -14.81
C GLU A 111 -0.45 -14.90 -13.54
N ALA A 112 0.11 -14.08 -12.64
CA ALA A 112 -0.57 -13.66 -11.42
C ALA A 112 -1.87 -12.91 -11.72
N ILE A 113 -1.83 -11.95 -12.65
CA ILE A 113 -3.00 -11.21 -13.11
C ILE A 113 -4.04 -12.15 -13.71
N THR A 114 -3.62 -13.11 -14.53
CA THR A 114 -4.52 -14.11 -15.12
C THR A 114 -5.24 -14.91 -14.04
N ILE A 115 -4.52 -15.36 -13.00
CA ILE A 115 -5.11 -16.09 -11.88
C ILE A 115 -6.11 -15.20 -11.11
N LEU A 116 -5.75 -13.96 -10.81
CA LEU A 116 -6.58 -13.01 -10.05
C LEU A 116 -7.86 -12.62 -10.81
N LYS A 117 -7.79 -12.49 -12.14
CA LYS A 117 -8.94 -12.20 -13.01
C LYS A 117 -9.77 -13.44 -13.35
N SER A 118 -9.27 -14.65 -13.12
CA SER A 118 -9.96 -15.91 -13.45
C SER A 118 -11.20 -16.17 -12.55
N ASN A 119 -11.94 -17.25 -12.83
CA ASN A 119 -13.02 -17.72 -11.96
C ASN A 119 -12.53 -18.64 -10.81
N SER A 120 -11.24 -18.57 -10.44
CA SER A 120 -10.74 -19.21 -9.23
C SER A 120 -11.47 -18.72 -7.99
N GLY A 121 -11.52 -19.54 -6.93
CA GLY A 121 -12.20 -19.19 -5.68
C GLY A 121 -11.55 -17.99 -5.01
N SER A 122 -12.33 -17.19 -4.27
CA SER A 122 -11.85 -16.02 -3.52
C SER A 122 -10.66 -16.33 -2.61
N GLN A 123 -10.64 -17.51 -1.99
CA GLN A 123 -9.54 -17.94 -1.12
C GLN A 123 -8.19 -18.04 -1.86
N GLU A 124 -8.17 -18.63 -3.06
CA GLU A 124 -6.95 -18.77 -3.86
C GLU A 124 -6.40 -17.40 -4.28
N LYS A 125 -7.30 -16.51 -4.71
CA LYS A 125 -6.95 -15.14 -5.10
C LYS A 125 -6.44 -14.32 -3.92
N ALA A 126 -7.11 -14.43 -2.77
CA ALA A 126 -6.72 -13.71 -1.56
C ALA A 126 -5.36 -14.20 -1.04
N ALA A 127 -5.09 -15.51 -1.08
CA ALA A 127 -3.78 -16.05 -0.74
C ALA A 127 -2.67 -15.54 -1.68
N LEU A 128 -2.90 -15.59 -3.00
CA LEU A 128 -1.95 -15.06 -3.99
C LEU A 128 -1.71 -13.55 -3.78
N PHE A 129 -2.77 -12.77 -3.61
CA PHE A 129 -2.65 -11.33 -3.38
C PHE A 129 -1.95 -11.02 -2.05
N GLY A 130 -2.17 -11.81 -1.00
CA GLY A 130 -1.49 -11.65 0.28
C GLY A 130 0.03 -11.79 0.16
N VAL A 131 0.50 -12.78 -0.60
CA VAL A 131 1.94 -12.96 -0.88
C VAL A 131 2.48 -11.77 -1.67
N ILE A 132 1.84 -11.38 -2.77
CA ILE A 132 2.26 -10.23 -3.59
C ILE A 132 2.30 -8.94 -2.74
N LEU A 133 1.28 -8.73 -1.92
CA LEU A 133 1.18 -7.57 -1.06
C LEU A 133 2.33 -7.51 -0.05
N ALA A 134 2.64 -8.62 0.62
CA ALA A 134 3.67 -8.67 1.64
C ALA A 134 5.09 -8.61 1.07
N ASP A 135 5.37 -9.43 0.05
CA ASP A 135 6.74 -9.70 -0.40
C ASP A 135 7.18 -8.80 -1.55
N GLU A 136 6.24 -8.27 -2.33
CA GLU A 136 6.55 -7.42 -3.49
C GLU A 136 6.17 -5.96 -3.26
N ILE A 137 4.93 -5.70 -2.80
CA ILE A 137 4.39 -4.33 -2.72
C ILE A 137 4.83 -3.61 -1.43
N LEU A 138 4.65 -4.23 -0.26
CA LEU A 138 4.95 -3.65 1.06
C LEU A 138 6.36 -3.97 1.56
N ASN A 139 7.18 -4.59 0.71
CA ASN A 139 8.52 -5.00 1.10
C ASN A 139 9.41 -3.81 1.43
N SER A 140 9.97 -3.85 2.64
CA SER A 140 10.92 -2.83 3.15
C SER A 140 12.19 -2.68 2.30
N ARG A 141 12.51 -3.64 1.41
CA ARG A 141 13.64 -3.57 0.48
C ARG A 141 13.38 -2.64 -0.70
N ASN A 142 12.12 -2.43 -1.10
CA ASN A 142 11.75 -1.53 -2.20
C ASN A 142 10.59 -0.59 -1.84
N PRO A 143 10.72 0.25 -0.81
CA PRO A 143 9.66 1.17 -0.40
C PRO A 143 9.35 2.21 -1.49
N LEU A 144 10.27 2.43 -2.44
CA LEU A 144 10.07 3.37 -3.54
C LEU A 144 8.96 2.92 -4.49
N PHE A 145 8.83 1.62 -4.70
CA PHE A 145 7.77 1.07 -5.54
C PHE A 145 6.38 1.45 -5.00
N PHE A 146 6.12 1.20 -3.72
CA PHE A 146 4.87 1.62 -3.09
C PHE A 146 4.59 3.12 -3.28
N PHE A 147 5.59 3.98 -3.05
CA PHE A 147 5.40 5.42 -3.19
C PHE A 147 5.24 5.87 -4.65
N SER A 148 5.88 5.22 -5.63
CA SER A 148 5.64 5.54 -7.04
C SER A 148 4.22 5.16 -7.44
N GLU A 149 3.76 3.98 -7.07
CA GLU A 149 2.43 3.48 -7.40
C GLU A 149 1.32 4.27 -6.70
N PHE A 150 1.52 4.65 -5.44
CA PHE A 150 0.63 5.57 -4.73
C PHE A 150 0.52 6.94 -5.40
N LYS A 151 1.63 7.47 -5.94
CA LYS A 151 1.63 8.75 -6.66
C LYS A 151 1.01 8.64 -8.06
N ASN A 152 1.07 7.46 -8.67
CA ASN A 152 0.46 7.15 -9.96
C ASN A 152 -1.04 6.84 -9.86
N ASN A 153 -1.62 6.88 -8.64
CA ASN A 153 -3.01 6.52 -8.32
C ASN A 153 -3.34 5.02 -8.46
N ASN A 154 -2.33 4.15 -8.52
CA ASN A 154 -2.52 2.69 -8.46
C ASN A 154 -2.75 2.20 -7.03
N ILE A 155 -2.57 3.09 -6.04
CA ILE A 155 -2.89 2.85 -4.63
C ILE A 155 -3.72 4.04 -4.12
N ILE A 156 -4.89 3.75 -3.58
CA ILE A 156 -5.73 4.72 -2.87
C ILE A 156 -5.73 4.33 -1.40
N ILE A 157 -5.49 5.31 -0.52
CA ILE A 157 -5.56 5.13 0.93
C ILE A 157 -6.66 6.03 1.45
N TYR A 158 -7.68 5.42 2.06
CA TYR A 158 -8.87 6.09 2.57
C TYR A 158 -9.05 5.84 4.09
N PRO A 159 -9.42 6.86 4.89
CA PRO A 159 -9.46 8.26 4.53
C PRO A 159 -8.06 8.81 4.27
N GLU A 160 -7.95 9.69 3.26
CA GLU A 160 -6.68 10.31 2.87
C GLU A 160 -6.34 11.46 3.84
N THR A 161 -5.32 11.24 4.67
CA THR A 161 -4.90 12.17 5.71
C THR A 161 -3.89 13.21 5.21
N ALA A 162 -3.52 14.19 6.04
CA ALA A 162 -2.56 15.22 5.68
C ALA A 162 -1.18 14.62 5.35
N LEU A 163 -0.77 13.55 6.04
CA LEU A 163 0.45 12.81 5.71
C LEU A 163 0.43 12.28 4.27
N PHE A 164 -0.60 11.54 3.88
CA PHE A 164 -0.69 10.91 2.56
C PHE A 164 -0.85 11.94 1.44
N LYS A 165 -1.64 13.00 1.67
CA LYS A 165 -1.74 14.15 0.74
C LYS A 165 -0.37 14.78 0.50
N THR A 166 0.41 14.97 1.56
CA THR A 166 1.74 15.57 1.46
C THR A 166 2.71 14.71 0.66
N ILE A 167 2.71 13.38 0.88
CA ILE A 167 3.59 12.43 0.16
C ILE A 167 3.35 12.49 -1.36
N LYS A 168 2.11 12.73 -1.81
CA LYS A 168 1.81 12.92 -3.25
C LYS A 168 2.57 14.08 -3.89
N PHE A 169 2.99 15.10 -3.13
CA PHE A 169 3.75 16.23 -3.66
C PHE A 169 5.28 16.09 -3.51
N ILE A 170 5.76 15.16 -2.69
CA ILE A 170 7.20 14.99 -2.46
C ILE A 170 7.85 14.28 -3.68
N PRO A 171 8.88 14.85 -4.31
CA PRO A 171 9.64 14.19 -5.37
C PRO A 171 10.17 12.80 -4.97
N LEU A 172 10.03 11.81 -5.86
CA LEU A 172 10.53 10.44 -5.61
C LEU A 172 12.03 10.40 -5.30
N SER A 173 12.83 11.28 -5.89
CA SER A 173 14.25 11.41 -5.61
C SER A 173 14.55 11.78 -4.15
N LEU A 174 13.70 12.59 -3.52
CA LEU A 174 13.83 12.93 -2.10
C LEU A 174 13.47 11.74 -1.21
N ILE A 175 12.39 11.02 -1.54
CA ILE A 175 12.00 9.80 -0.82
C ILE A 175 13.12 8.77 -0.89
N LYS A 176 13.71 8.57 -2.07
CA LYS A 176 14.86 7.66 -2.29
C LYS A 176 16.05 8.02 -1.41
N ASN A 177 16.38 9.31 -1.36
CA ASN A 177 17.50 9.80 -0.55
C ASN A 177 17.26 9.64 0.96
N ILE A 178 16.01 9.85 1.42
CA ILE A 178 15.64 9.64 2.82
C ILE A 178 15.73 8.15 3.18
N GLY A 179 15.15 7.27 2.34
CA GLY A 179 15.21 5.82 2.55
C GLY A 179 16.65 5.31 2.62
N LYS A 180 17.52 5.73 1.68
CA LYS A 180 18.94 5.36 1.67
C LYS A 180 19.65 5.77 2.97
N LYS A 181 19.44 6.99 3.45
CA LYS A 181 20.04 7.47 4.71
C LYS A 181 19.56 6.70 5.94
N ILE A 182 18.29 6.34 6.00
CA ILE A 182 17.73 5.56 7.12
C ILE A 182 18.35 4.15 7.12
N PHE A 183 18.45 3.52 5.95
CA PHE A 183 19.06 2.20 5.80
C PHE A 183 20.55 2.19 6.16
N GLU A 184 21.32 3.17 5.67
CA GLU A 184 22.75 3.32 5.99
C GLU A 184 22.97 3.47 7.50
N LYS A 185 22.20 4.34 8.18
CA LYS A 185 22.26 4.50 9.63
C LYS A 185 21.87 3.23 10.40
N GLY A 186 20.87 2.49 9.91
CA GLY A 186 20.47 1.22 10.50
C GLY A 186 21.59 0.18 10.43
N LYS A 187 22.29 0.12 9.30
CA LYS A 187 23.43 -0.78 9.09
C LYS A 187 24.62 -0.41 9.97
N GLU A 188 24.97 0.87 10.08
CA GLU A 188 26.03 1.36 10.98
C GLU A 188 25.74 0.97 12.45
N LYS A 189 24.50 1.16 12.90
CA LYS A 189 24.08 0.80 14.27
C LYS A 189 24.09 -0.71 14.53
N ALA A 190 23.77 -1.53 13.53
CA ALA A 190 23.85 -2.99 13.65
C ALA A 190 25.30 -3.48 13.72
N ILE A 191 26.21 -2.88 12.95
CA ILE A 191 27.65 -3.21 12.99
C ILE A 191 28.24 -2.85 14.37
N SER A 192 27.92 -1.68 14.93
CA SER A 192 28.42 -1.28 16.25
C SER A 192 27.95 -2.17 17.40
N LEU A 193 26.82 -2.88 17.26
CA LEU A 193 26.30 -3.81 18.27
C LEU A 193 26.91 -5.22 18.18
N VAL A 194 27.61 -5.54 17.09
CA VAL A 194 28.32 -6.82 16.90
C VAL A 194 29.80 -6.69 17.29
N GLU A 195 30.32 -5.46 17.35
CA GLU A 195 31.70 -5.14 17.75
C GLU A 195 31.86 -4.84 19.26
N GLU A 196 30.76 -4.79 20.03
CA GLU A 196 30.74 -4.79 21.51
C GLU A 196 30.59 -6.21 22.08
#